data_AF-A0A7V7KTS5-F1
#
_entry.id   AF-A0A7V7KTS5-F1
#
_cell.length_a   1.000
_cell.length_b   1.000
_cell.length_c   1.000
_cell.angle_alpha   90.00
_cell.angle_beta   90.00
_cell.angle_gamma   90.00
#
_symmetry.space_group_name_H-M   'P 1'
#
loop_
_entity.id
_entity.type
_entity.pdbx_description
1 polymer ?
#
loop_
_entity_poly.entity_id
_entity_poly.type
_entity_poly.pdbx_seq_one_letter_code
_entity_poly.pdbx_strand_id
1 'polypeptide(L)'
;MEELLKARMSLSHLMNDTHPLKDRDYELIGKFVQTYCIADLEARRVINCLTHIRLGNPTTFALKLNDKDTLDHLIACADSCVWNLELAEGIRKAAEIFVMHRQLRHMFAHWAGRRVPDHDVYIFFTASLDKQKLPKGV
;
A
#
# COMPACT_ATOMS: atom_id res chain seq x y z
N MET A 1 6.22 20.60 31.51
CA MET A 1 5.39 20.62 30.28
C MET A 1 5.74 19.44 29.36
N GLU A 2 7.02 19.17 29.12
CA GLU A 2 7.51 18.05 28.30
C GLU A 2 7.16 16.65 28.85
N GLU A 3 7.27 16.43 30.16
CA GLU A 3 6.87 15.19 30.85
C GLU A 3 5.36 14.89 30.71
N LEU A 4 4.51 15.94 30.77
CA LEU A 4 3.07 15.85 30.56
C LEU A 4 2.72 15.50 29.10
N LEU A 5 3.47 16.06 28.15
CA LEU A 5 3.37 15.72 26.72
C LEU A 5 3.79 14.28 26.46
N LYS A 6 4.91 13.81 27.04
CA LYS A 6 5.35 12.41 26.96
C LYS A 6 4.33 11.45 27.60
N ALA A 7 3.73 11.82 28.73
CA ALA A 7 2.68 11.03 29.38
C ALA A 7 1.40 10.96 28.54
N ARG A 8 0.99 12.07 27.90
CA ARG A 8 -0.14 12.10 26.94
C ARG A 8 0.15 11.31 25.66
N MET A 9 1.41 11.22 25.25
CA MET A 9 1.81 10.37 24.12
C MET A 9 2.11 8.92 24.53
N SER A 10 1.86 8.54 25.79
CA SER A 10 2.03 7.16 26.23
C SER A 10 1.01 6.26 25.55
N LEU A 11 1.39 5.01 25.29
CA LEU A 11 0.50 3.99 24.73
C LEU A 11 -0.78 3.84 25.57
N SER A 12 -0.68 3.96 26.90
CA SER A 12 -1.84 3.90 27.80
C SER A 12 -2.86 5.00 27.53
N HIS A 13 -2.41 6.26 27.39
CA HIS A 13 -3.31 7.37 27.08
C HIS A 13 -3.93 7.20 25.69
N LEU A 14 -3.14 6.84 24.70
CA LEU A 14 -3.62 6.61 23.34
C LEU A 14 -4.66 5.47 23.28
N MET A 15 -4.48 4.40 24.07
CA MET A 15 -5.43 3.30 24.14
C MET A 15 -6.74 3.68 24.83
N ASN A 16 -6.68 4.57 25.84
CA ASN A 16 -7.85 5.07 26.56
C ASN A 16 -8.64 6.11 25.73
N ASP A 17 -7.96 6.93 24.94
CA ASP A 17 -8.56 8.05 24.21
C ASP A 17 -8.96 7.67 22.76
N THR A 18 -8.78 6.40 22.38
CA THR A 18 -9.18 5.88 21.07
C THR A 18 -10.05 4.65 21.22
N HIS A 19 -10.86 4.37 20.20
CA HIS A 19 -11.78 3.24 20.21
C HIS A 19 -11.27 2.08 19.34
N PRO A 20 -11.63 0.83 19.66
CA PRO A 20 -11.48 -0.28 18.72
C PRO A 20 -12.15 0.05 17.38
N LEU A 21 -11.65 -0.55 16.30
CA LEU A 21 -12.31 -0.49 14.99
C LEU A 21 -13.70 -1.13 15.09
N LYS A 22 -14.66 -0.55 14.38
CA LYS A 22 -15.99 -1.13 14.21
C LYS A 22 -15.98 -2.14 13.04
N ASP A 23 -16.97 -3.02 12.97
CA ASP A 23 -17.09 -4.00 11.88
C ASP A 23 -17.04 -3.35 10.48
N ARG A 24 -17.69 -2.19 10.32
CA ARG A 24 -17.67 -1.41 9.09
C ARG A 24 -16.26 -0.91 8.73
N ASP A 25 -15.43 -0.59 9.72
CA ASP A 25 -14.06 -0.12 9.50
C ASP A 25 -13.20 -1.28 8.98
N TYR A 26 -13.36 -2.49 9.56
CA TYR A 26 -12.74 -3.71 9.05
C TYR A 26 -13.19 -4.04 7.62
N GLU A 27 -14.47 -3.89 7.32
CA GLU A 27 -14.99 -4.12 5.96
C GLU A 27 -14.36 -3.14 4.96
N LEU A 28 -14.29 -1.85 5.30
CA LEU A 28 -13.69 -0.82 4.46
C LEU A 28 -12.20 -1.10 4.21
N ILE A 29 -11.46 -1.39 5.28
CA ILE A 29 -10.03 -1.73 5.21
C ILE A 29 -9.82 -3.00 4.38
N GLY A 30 -10.62 -4.04 4.61
CA GLY A 30 -10.55 -5.29 3.87
C GLY A 30 -10.79 -5.09 2.38
N LYS A 31 -11.84 -4.34 2.02
CA LYS A 31 -12.13 -3.97 0.61
C LYS A 31 -11.00 -3.18 -0.03
N PHE A 32 -10.42 -2.23 0.71
CA PHE A 32 -9.27 -1.47 0.23
C PHE A 32 -8.10 -2.41 -0.05
N VAL A 33 -7.70 -3.25 0.92
CA VAL A 33 -6.59 -4.20 0.76
C VAL A 33 -6.83 -5.15 -0.42
N GLN A 34 -8.03 -5.72 -0.54
CA GLN A 34 -8.37 -6.64 -1.64
C GLN A 34 -8.33 -5.97 -3.01
N THR A 35 -8.73 -4.70 -3.11
CA THR A 35 -8.60 -3.93 -4.37
C THR A 35 -7.15 -3.92 -4.86
N TYR A 36 -6.17 -3.79 -3.96
CA TYR A 36 -4.75 -3.83 -4.35
C TYR A 36 -4.24 -5.23 -4.63
N CYS A 37 -4.75 -6.25 -3.96
CA CYS A 37 -4.44 -7.65 -4.31
C CYS A 37 -4.89 -7.97 -5.73
N ILE A 38 -6.09 -7.53 -6.11
CA ILE A 38 -6.60 -7.67 -7.48
C ILE A 38 -5.75 -6.86 -8.46
N ALA A 39 -5.40 -5.62 -8.11
CA ALA A 39 -4.53 -4.79 -8.95
C ALA A 39 -3.16 -5.44 -9.22
N ASP A 40 -2.51 -6.03 -8.21
CA ASP A 40 -1.25 -6.76 -8.38
C ASP A 40 -1.41 -7.98 -9.29
N LEU A 41 -2.49 -8.75 -9.10
CA LEU A 41 -2.82 -9.88 -9.98
C LEU A 41 -2.99 -9.42 -11.44
N GLU A 42 -3.75 -8.36 -11.68
CA GLU A 42 -3.97 -7.81 -13.01
C GLU A 42 -2.67 -7.23 -13.61
N ALA A 43 -1.83 -6.58 -12.81
CA ALA A 43 -0.51 -6.13 -13.26
C ALA A 43 0.34 -7.31 -13.77
N ARG A 44 0.37 -8.43 -13.04
CA ARG A 44 1.06 -9.65 -13.45
C ARG A 44 0.49 -10.22 -14.74
N ARG A 45 -0.83 -10.19 -14.91
CA ARG A 45 -1.49 -10.61 -16.16
C ARG A 45 -1.08 -9.72 -17.34
N VAL A 46 -1.10 -8.39 -17.16
CA VAL A 46 -0.69 -7.42 -18.18
C VAL A 46 0.78 -7.64 -18.57
N ILE A 47 1.68 -7.82 -17.61
CA ILE A 47 3.10 -8.11 -17.88
C ILE A 47 3.24 -9.36 -18.76
N ASN A 48 2.56 -10.45 -18.40
CA ASN A 48 2.61 -11.68 -19.18
C ASN A 48 2.05 -11.48 -20.61
N CYS A 49 0.93 -10.78 -20.75
CA CYS A 49 0.33 -10.48 -22.05
C CYS A 49 1.26 -9.63 -22.94
N LEU A 50 1.81 -8.54 -22.41
CA LEU A 50 2.70 -7.66 -23.18
C LEU A 50 4.02 -8.35 -23.52
N THR A 51 4.54 -9.17 -22.60
CA THR A 51 5.73 -9.98 -22.88
C THR A 51 5.46 -11.03 -23.96
N HIS A 52 4.28 -11.67 -23.93
CA HIS A 52 3.87 -12.61 -24.97
C HIS A 52 3.77 -11.94 -26.34
N ILE A 53 3.12 -10.77 -26.43
CA ILE A 53 3.03 -9.98 -27.66
C ILE A 53 4.43 -9.66 -28.20
N ARG A 54 5.36 -9.28 -27.32
CA ARG A 54 6.73 -8.91 -27.70
C ARG A 54 7.59 -10.11 -28.16
N LEU A 55 7.47 -11.26 -27.49
CA LEU A 55 8.37 -12.40 -27.68
C LEU A 55 7.75 -13.54 -28.51
N GLY A 56 6.44 -13.52 -28.77
CA GLY A 56 5.70 -14.56 -29.47
C GLY A 56 5.45 -15.85 -28.68
N ASN A 57 6.01 -15.98 -27.47
CA ASN A 57 5.91 -17.19 -26.66
C ASN A 57 5.10 -16.95 -25.37
N PRO A 58 4.26 -17.89 -24.91
CA PRO A 58 3.59 -17.77 -23.62
C PRO A 58 4.63 -17.64 -22.51
N THR A 59 4.38 -16.75 -21.56
CA THR A 59 5.25 -16.57 -20.40
C THR A 59 4.45 -16.60 -19.10
N THR A 60 5.03 -17.21 -18.07
CA THR A 60 4.54 -17.18 -16.69
C THR A 60 5.51 -16.41 -15.78
N PHE A 61 6.46 -15.68 -16.35
CA PHE A 61 7.50 -14.96 -15.61
C PHE A 61 6.90 -14.04 -14.55
N ALA A 62 5.83 -13.31 -14.88
CA ALA A 62 5.21 -12.37 -13.95
C ALA A 62 4.60 -13.04 -12.71
N LEU A 63 4.29 -14.34 -12.76
CA LEU A 63 3.80 -15.10 -11.61
C LEU A 63 4.91 -15.43 -10.60
N LYS A 64 6.18 -15.30 -11.00
CA LYS A 64 7.36 -15.56 -10.16
C LYS A 64 7.96 -14.28 -9.56
N LEU A 65 7.44 -13.11 -9.94
CA LEU A 65 7.90 -11.83 -9.40
C LEU A 65 7.53 -11.69 -7.93
N ASN A 66 8.39 -11.06 -7.15
CA ASN A 66 7.97 -10.60 -5.82
C ASN A 66 7.04 -9.39 -5.99
N ASP A 67 6.14 -9.16 -5.03
CA ASP A 67 5.23 -8.01 -5.03
C ASP A 67 5.95 -6.66 -5.19
N LYS A 68 7.20 -6.59 -4.72
CA LYS A 68 8.00 -5.38 -4.84
C LYS A 68 8.46 -5.09 -6.26
N ASP A 69 8.62 -6.14 -7.07
CA ASP A 69 9.21 -6.09 -8.40
C ASP A 69 8.10 -5.99 -9.48
N THR A 70 6.85 -6.36 -9.16
CA THR A 70 5.72 -6.32 -10.11
C THR A 70 5.58 -4.95 -10.79
N LEU A 71 5.60 -3.87 -10.03
CA LEU A 71 5.38 -2.52 -10.58
C LEU A 71 6.53 -2.05 -11.47
N ASP A 72 7.77 -2.36 -11.09
CA ASP A 72 8.96 -2.03 -11.91
C ASP A 72 8.90 -2.76 -13.26
N HIS A 73 8.48 -4.03 -13.25
CA HIS A 73 8.27 -4.79 -14.48
C HIS A 73 7.08 -4.30 -15.31
N LEU A 74 6.03 -3.80 -14.67
CA LEU A 74 4.89 -3.20 -15.35
C LEU A 74 5.31 -1.92 -16.08
N ILE A 75 6.09 -1.04 -15.43
CA ILE A 75 6.69 0.14 -16.05
C ILE A 75 7.61 -0.24 -17.21
N ALA A 76 8.50 -1.23 -17.03
CA ALA A 76 9.37 -1.69 -18.10
C ALA A 76 8.58 -2.23 -19.32
N CYS A 77 7.43 -2.85 -19.10
CA CYS A 77 6.53 -3.24 -20.19
C CYS A 77 5.98 -2.03 -20.92
N ALA A 78 5.53 -1.00 -20.20
CA ALA A 78 5.06 0.26 -20.78
C ALA A 78 6.16 1.00 -21.56
N ASP A 79 7.38 1.04 -21.05
CA ASP A 79 8.54 1.64 -21.74
C ASP A 79 8.86 0.93 -23.05
N SER A 80 8.66 -0.39 -23.10
CA SER A 80 8.85 -1.18 -24.33
C SER A 80 7.63 -1.17 -25.27
N CYS A 81 6.51 -0.60 -24.86
CA CYS A 81 5.25 -0.59 -25.62
C CYS A 81 5.22 0.59 -26.63
N VAL A 82 6.15 0.58 -27.59
CA VAL A 82 6.29 1.64 -28.60
C VAL A 82 5.19 1.62 -29.67
N TRP A 83 4.44 0.52 -29.78
CA TRP A 83 3.41 0.32 -30.80
C TRP A 83 2.02 0.85 -30.37
N ASN A 84 1.83 1.18 -29.09
CA ASN A 84 0.62 1.82 -28.59
C ASN A 84 0.95 2.73 -27.40
N LEU A 85 1.10 4.02 -27.69
CA LEU A 85 1.52 5.02 -26.71
C LEU A 85 0.44 5.34 -25.68
N GLU A 86 -0.83 5.29 -26.06
CA GLU A 86 -1.95 5.53 -25.13
C GLU A 86 -2.03 4.42 -24.08
N LEU A 87 -1.86 3.16 -24.51
CA LEU A 87 -1.77 2.02 -23.60
C LEU A 87 -0.56 2.14 -22.67
N ALA A 88 0.61 2.48 -23.22
CA ALA A 88 1.83 2.68 -22.43
C ALA A 88 1.62 3.74 -21.35
N GLU A 89 1.01 4.87 -21.71
CA GLU A 89 0.71 5.96 -20.78
C GLU A 89 -0.32 5.56 -19.70
N GLY A 90 -1.37 4.84 -20.08
CA GLY A 90 -2.34 4.31 -19.13
C GLY A 90 -1.71 3.38 -18.10
N ILE A 91 -0.78 2.53 -18.53
CA ILE A 91 -0.04 1.62 -17.64
C ILE A 91 0.87 2.39 -16.69
N ARG A 92 1.60 3.42 -17.17
CA ARG A 92 2.45 4.27 -16.31
C ARG A 92 1.64 4.92 -15.19
N LYS A 93 0.54 5.56 -15.54
CA LYS A 93 -0.37 6.21 -14.58
C LYS A 93 -0.93 5.23 -13.55
N ALA A 94 -1.34 4.03 -13.99
CA ALA A 94 -1.83 3.00 -13.08
C ALA A 94 -0.73 2.54 -12.09
N ALA A 95 0.48 2.31 -12.59
CA ALA A 95 1.62 1.92 -11.76
C ALA A 95 1.99 3.01 -10.73
N GLU A 96 2.00 4.29 -11.12
CA GLU A 96 2.24 5.41 -10.20
C GLU A 96 1.23 5.45 -9.05
N ILE A 97 -0.06 5.29 -9.36
CA ILE A 97 -1.13 5.22 -8.35
C ILE A 97 -0.89 4.05 -7.38
N PHE A 98 -0.50 2.88 -7.88
CA PHE A 98 -0.22 1.72 -7.05
C PHE A 98 1.01 1.92 -6.15
N VAL A 99 2.05 2.60 -6.63
CA VAL A 99 3.22 2.95 -5.82
C VAL A 99 2.83 3.86 -4.65
N MET A 100 2.06 4.91 -4.92
CA MET A 100 1.63 5.87 -3.88
C MET A 100 0.85 5.18 -2.75
N HIS A 101 -0.04 4.25 -3.10
CA HIS A 101 -0.92 3.61 -2.13
C HIS A 101 -0.34 2.34 -1.50
N ARG A 102 0.79 1.83 -2.01
CA ARG A 102 1.42 0.60 -1.52
C ARG A 102 1.74 0.65 -0.02
N GLN A 103 2.23 1.80 0.44
CA GLN A 103 2.54 2.02 1.86
C GLN A 103 1.27 1.98 2.72
N LEU A 104 0.18 2.62 2.25
CA LEU A 104 -1.11 2.62 2.94
C LEU A 104 -1.70 1.20 3.03
N ARG A 105 -1.67 0.45 1.94
CA ARG A 105 -2.11 -0.96 1.93
C ARG A 105 -1.29 -1.81 2.90
N HIS A 106 0.03 -1.65 2.92
CA HIS A 106 0.90 -2.38 3.83
C HIS A 106 0.59 -2.03 5.30
N MET A 107 0.41 -0.74 5.61
CA MET A 107 -0.02 -0.30 6.94
C MET A 107 -1.34 -0.95 7.36
N PHE A 108 -2.36 -0.88 6.50
CA PHE A 108 -3.69 -1.44 6.79
C PHE A 108 -3.71 -2.97 6.92
N ALA A 109 -2.82 -3.68 6.20
CA ALA A 109 -2.78 -5.14 6.21
C ALA A 109 -2.00 -5.73 7.39
N HIS A 110 -1.08 -4.98 8.00
CA HIS A 110 -0.13 -5.55 8.98
C HIS A 110 -0.21 -4.95 10.37
N TRP A 111 -0.81 -3.78 10.55
CA TRP A 111 -0.78 -3.07 11.83
C TRP A 111 -2.15 -3.05 12.49
N ALA A 112 -2.15 -3.08 13.84
CA ALA A 112 -3.36 -2.90 14.61
C ALA A 112 -3.87 -1.46 14.41
N GLY A 113 -5.16 -1.31 14.14
CA GLY A 113 -5.81 0.00 13.95
C GLY A 113 -6.73 0.34 15.12
N ARG A 114 -6.92 1.63 15.37
CA ARG A 114 -7.93 2.20 16.28
C ARG A 114 -8.54 3.44 15.67
N ARG A 115 -9.74 3.81 16.11
CA ARG A 115 -10.47 5.00 15.65
C ARG A 115 -10.31 6.15 16.64
N VAL A 116 -10.13 7.36 16.10
CA VAL A 116 -10.22 8.59 16.90
C VAL A 116 -11.70 8.91 17.14
N PRO A 117 -12.15 9.11 18.39
CA PRO A 117 -13.53 9.49 18.69
C PRO A 117 -13.95 10.73 17.91
N ASP A 118 -15.20 10.76 17.43
CA ASP A 118 -15.80 11.90 16.71
C ASP A 118 -15.09 12.37 15.43
N HIS A 119 -14.14 11.58 14.93
CA HIS A 119 -13.40 11.85 13.69
C HIS A 119 -13.41 10.64 12.75
N ASP A 120 -13.35 10.90 11.45
CA ASP A 120 -13.16 9.89 10.40
C ASP A 120 -11.67 9.62 10.17
N VAL A 121 -10.96 9.29 11.25
CA VAL A 121 -9.51 9.09 11.27
C VAL A 121 -9.18 7.79 11.99
N TYR A 122 -8.20 7.07 11.44
CA TYR A 122 -7.62 5.86 12.03
C TYR A 122 -6.19 6.10 12.47
N ILE A 123 -5.80 5.44 13.55
CA ILE A 123 -4.42 5.38 14.03
C ILE A 123 -3.97 3.93 13.92
N PHE A 124 -2.82 3.71 13.29
CA PHE A 124 -2.23 2.39 13.14
C PHE A 124 -0.92 2.28 13.93
N PHE A 125 -0.80 1.19 14.69
CA PHE A 125 0.33 0.95 15.58
C PHE A 125 1.37 0.10 14.87
N THR A 126 2.52 0.70 14.56
CA THR A 126 3.64 -0.01 13.96
C THR A 126 4.46 -0.63 15.09
N ALA A 127 4.74 -1.93 15.01
CA ALA A 127 5.65 -2.59 15.94
C ALA A 127 7.08 -2.14 15.64
N SER A 128 7.46 -0.95 16.10
CA SER A 128 8.85 -0.51 16.07
C SER A 128 9.17 0.26 17.34
N LEU A 129 9.42 -0.50 18.42
CA LEU A 129 9.95 0.05 19.67
C LEU A 129 11.42 0.48 19.53
N ASP A 130 12.12 0.09 18.46
CA ASP A 130 13.59 0.20 18.42
C ASP A 130 14.15 1.29 17.49
N LYS A 131 13.33 2.00 16.69
CA LYS A 131 13.87 2.93 15.65
C LYS A 131 13.20 4.28 15.47
N GLN A 132 12.23 4.68 16.30
CA GLN A 132 11.68 6.03 16.21
C GLN A 132 12.58 7.03 16.94
N LYS A 133 13.41 7.77 16.18
CA LYS A 133 13.93 9.06 16.67
C LYS A 133 12.74 10.00 16.78
N LEU A 134 12.33 10.29 18.01
CA LEU A 134 11.38 11.37 18.28
C LEU A 134 11.90 12.65 17.58
N PRO A 135 11.05 13.39 16.85
CA PRO A 135 11.44 14.68 16.33
C PRO A 135 11.88 15.54 17.52
N LYS A 136 13.12 16.02 17.50
CA LYS A 136 13.57 16.98 18.50
C LYS A 136 12.67 18.21 18.35
N GLY A 137 11.90 18.49 19.40
CA GLY A 137 10.93 19.57 19.43
C GLY A 137 11.57 20.91 19.08
N VAL A 138 10.78 21.73 18.39
CA VAL A 138 10.96 23.19 18.30
C VAL A 138 10.19 23.80 19.47
#